data_AF-A0AA41S7M7-F1
#
_entry.id   AF-A0AA41S7M7-F1
#
_cell.length_a   1.000
_cell.length_b   1.000
_cell.length_c   1.000
_cell.angle_alpha   90.00
_cell.angle_beta   90.00
_cell.angle_gamma   90.00
#
_symmetry.space_group_name_H-M   'P 1'
#
loop_
_entity.id
_entity.type
_entity.pdbx_description
1 polymer ?
#
loop_
_entity_poly.entity_id
_entity_poly.type
_entity_poly.pdbx_seq_one_letter_code
_entity_poly.pdbx_strand_id
1 'polypeptide(L)'
;MSKVVCKTKRIGSAFIAAAASVPSYLLNRPVKLILDRNADMMVTGQRHSFLGKYKVGFTNEGRLLGVDLELYNNAGNSLNVSLAVLERAMFHSDNTYDIPNLRVRGRVCYTNMPSNTAFRGFGAPQAMLVAENWIQRISVELKKSPEDIREINFQKEGYVLHYGQQLQNSTMARIWDELKSSCNFSEARKVVDQFNLQNRWKKRGIAIPTKFGIGFTTKFMNQSILAHGGVEMGQGLHTKVAQIAASAFHIPLSSIFISETSTDKVPNSSATAASVSSDLYGAAVLDACEQIKARMEPILALACYLERIDLSAHGFYKTPDVGFDWNTGKGDPFNYFSYGAAFAEVEIDTLTGDFHTRMANILMDLGHSLNPAIDIGQIEGAFVQGLGWVALEELKWGDAGHKWIPPGHLYTCGPGTYKLPSVNDIPLKFNVSLLKDAPNPKAIDSSKAIGEPPFFLAASVFFAIKDAITTARPEVGLHEWFPLDNAATPERIRMACADDFTKPFAGPDYRPELSV
;
A
#
# COMPACT_ATOMS: atom_id res chain seq x y z
N MET A 1 10.62 -30.43 12.08
CA MET A 1 9.56 -29.98 11.14
C MET A 1 8.98 -31.10 10.27
N SER A 2 9.71 -32.17 9.91
CA SER A 2 9.23 -33.22 8.99
C SER A 2 7.93 -33.95 9.34
N LYS A 3 7.46 -33.88 10.60
CA LYS A 3 6.21 -34.50 11.06
C LYS A 3 4.98 -33.59 10.94
N VAL A 4 5.15 -32.34 10.52
CA VAL A 4 4.07 -31.35 10.38
C VAL A 4 4.02 -30.89 8.93
N VAL A 5 2.87 -31.09 8.30
CA VAL A 5 2.60 -30.62 6.94
C VAL A 5 1.56 -29.51 7.01
N CYS A 6 1.91 -28.32 6.52
CA CYS A 6 0.97 -27.23 6.34
C CYS A 6 0.48 -27.23 4.89
N LYS A 7 -0.83 -27.38 4.72
CA LYS A 7 -1.52 -27.30 3.42
C LYS A 7 -2.38 -26.06 3.41
N THR A 8 -2.08 -25.14 2.51
CA THR A 8 -2.83 -23.90 2.36
C THR A 8 -3.39 -23.83 0.96
N LYS A 9 -4.71 -24.03 0.84
CA LYS A 9 -5.42 -23.71 -0.40
C LYS A 9 -5.60 -22.19 -0.53
N ARG A 10 -5.92 -21.50 0.59
CA ARG A 10 -6.08 -20.04 0.74
C ARG A 10 -5.81 -19.63 2.21
N ILE A 11 -5.28 -18.42 2.43
CA ILE A 11 -4.85 -17.73 3.69
C ILE A 11 -5.10 -18.47 5.04
N GLY A 12 -4.09 -18.49 5.93
CA GLY A 12 -4.24 -18.95 7.33
C GLY A 12 -3.39 -18.15 8.34
N SER A 13 -3.83 -18.11 9.61
CA SER A 13 -3.13 -17.46 10.73
C SER A 13 -2.31 -18.45 11.55
N ALA A 14 -1.02 -18.15 11.77
CA ALA A 14 -0.09 -19.04 12.46
C ALA A 14 -0.40 -19.20 13.96
N PHE A 15 -0.82 -18.13 14.64
CA PHE A 15 -1.13 -18.17 16.08
C PHE A 15 -2.35 -19.05 16.38
N ILE A 16 -3.40 -18.91 15.56
CA ILE A 16 -4.63 -19.69 15.67
C ILE A 16 -4.35 -21.16 15.35
N ALA A 17 -3.49 -21.45 14.37
CA ALA A 17 -3.05 -22.80 14.06
C ALA A 17 -2.27 -23.44 15.24
N ALA A 18 -1.37 -22.69 15.88
CA ALA A 18 -0.65 -23.16 17.05
C ALA A 18 -1.61 -23.48 18.22
N ALA A 19 -2.56 -22.58 18.50
CA ALA A 19 -3.58 -22.78 19.54
C ALA A 19 -4.44 -24.03 19.28
N ALA A 20 -4.82 -24.29 18.02
CA ALA A 20 -5.57 -25.49 17.65
C ALA A 20 -4.73 -26.79 17.69
N SER A 21 -3.42 -26.70 17.50
CA SER A 21 -2.52 -27.87 17.43
C SER A 21 -2.37 -28.59 18.78
N VAL A 22 -2.39 -27.85 19.88
CA VAL A 22 -2.21 -28.39 21.24
C VAL A 22 -3.35 -29.35 21.63
N PRO A 23 -4.63 -28.95 21.59
CA PRO A 23 -5.73 -29.88 21.88
C PRO A 23 -5.83 -31.00 20.85
N SER A 24 -5.49 -30.74 19.58
CA SER A 24 -5.44 -31.80 18.55
C SER A 24 -4.46 -32.91 18.94
N TYR A 25 -3.25 -32.53 19.39
CA TYR A 25 -2.22 -33.45 19.84
C TYR A 25 -2.63 -34.20 21.12
N LEU A 26 -3.12 -33.48 22.14
CA LEU A 26 -3.44 -34.08 23.44
C LEU A 26 -4.67 -35.00 23.38
N LEU A 27 -5.66 -34.67 22.55
CA LEU A 27 -6.90 -35.46 22.43
C LEU A 27 -6.81 -36.51 21.32
N ASN A 28 -5.76 -36.49 20.50
CA ASN A 28 -5.60 -37.33 19.32
C ASN A 28 -6.83 -37.27 18.38
N ARG A 29 -7.37 -36.07 18.17
CA ARG A 29 -8.57 -35.81 17.35
C ARG A 29 -8.41 -34.57 16.49
N PRO A 30 -9.01 -34.52 15.29
CA PRO A 30 -9.04 -33.30 14.50
C PRO A 30 -9.73 -32.15 15.27
N VAL A 31 -9.06 -30.99 15.32
CA VAL A 31 -9.59 -29.77 15.92
C VAL A 31 -9.76 -28.71 14.84
N LYS A 32 -10.90 -28.02 14.86
CA LYS A 32 -11.21 -26.89 13.99
C LYS A 32 -11.48 -25.67 14.86
N LEU A 33 -10.76 -24.57 14.61
CA LEU A 33 -10.94 -23.30 15.29
C LEU A 33 -11.33 -22.24 14.24
N ILE A 34 -12.52 -21.66 14.40
CA ILE A 34 -13.02 -20.55 13.57
C ILE A 34 -13.30 -19.40 14.52
N LEU A 35 -12.75 -18.22 14.24
CA LEU A 35 -13.02 -17.03 15.03
C LEU A 35 -14.27 -16.32 14.52
N ASP A 36 -15.09 -15.85 15.44
CA ASP A 36 -16.10 -14.84 15.15
C ASP A 36 -15.42 -13.49 14.85
N ARG A 37 -16.09 -12.62 14.08
CA ARG A 37 -15.50 -11.36 13.60
C ARG A 37 -15.01 -10.45 14.72
N ASN A 38 -15.76 -10.35 15.81
CA ASN A 38 -15.38 -9.55 16.98
C ASN A 38 -14.10 -10.11 17.63
N ALA A 39 -14.01 -11.42 17.81
CA ALA A 39 -12.83 -12.09 18.36
C ALA A 39 -11.62 -11.88 17.44
N ASP A 40 -11.79 -12.08 16.13
CA ASP A 40 -10.77 -11.84 15.11
C ASP A 40 -10.19 -10.41 15.21
N MET A 41 -11.06 -9.38 15.13
CA MET A 41 -10.64 -7.98 15.20
C MET A 41 -9.96 -7.58 16.51
N MET A 42 -10.29 -8.26 17.62
CA MET A 42 -9.64 -8.02 18.92
C MET A 42 -8.27 -8.68 19.04
N VAL A 43 -8.01 -9.82 18.35
CA VAL A 43 -6.82 -10.65 18.64
C VAL A 43 -5.79 -10.68 17.51
N THR A 44 -6.17 -10.49 16.25
CA THR A 44 -5.25 -10.76 15.12
C THR A 44 -4.33 -9.61 14.77
N GLY A 45 -4.43 -8.48 15.48
CA GLY A 45 -3.66 -7.28 15.20
C GLY A 45 -4.22 -6.47 14.03
N GLN A 46 -3.77 -5.22 13.93
CA GLN A 46 -4.22 -4.25 12.93
C GLN A 46 -3.01 -3.63 12.20
N ARG A 47 -3.26 -2.68 11.30
CA ARG A 47 -2.21 -1.81 10.76
C ARG A 47 -1.64 -0.96 11.89
N HIS A 48 -0.32 -0.80 11.94
CA HIS A 48 0.33 0.13 12.87
C HIS A 48 -0.18 1.58 12.71
N SER A 49 -0.63 2.17 13.81
CA SER A 49 -0.76 3.63 13.93
C SER A 49 0.63 4.27 13.91
N PHE A 50 0.72 5.47 13.33
CA PHE A 50 1.97 6.21 13.18
C PHE A 50 1.83 7.63 13.69
N LEU A 51 2.88 8.13 14.35
CA LEU A 51 3.10 9.56 14.60
C LEU A 51 4.35 10.00 13.84
N GLY A 52 4.19 11.01 12.98
CA GLY A 52 5.29 11.66 12.28
C GLY A 52 5.55 13.05 12.83
N LYS A 53 6.76 13.32 13.31
CA LYS A 53 7.22 14.67 13.67
C LYS A 53 8.24 15.12 12.65
N TYR A 54 8.04 16.28 12.04
CA TYR A 54 8.90 16.76 10.97
C TYR A 54 9.33 18.22 11.16
N LYS A 55 10.50 18.55 10.62
CA LYS A 55 10.93 19.90 10.28
C LYS A 55 11.37 19.90 8.82
N VAL A 56 10.86 20.83 8.03
CA VAL A 56 11.18 20.96 6.60
C VAL A 56 11.73 22.35 6.30
N GLY A 57 12.81 22.41 5.54
CA GLY A 57 13.40 23.65 5.02
C GLY A 57 13.27 23.70 3.50
N PHE A 58 12.86 24.84 2.97
CA PHE A 58 12.55 25.05 1.55
C PHE A 58 12.83 26.50 1.13
N THR A 59 12.96 26.75 -0.17
CA THR A 59 13.12 28.10 -0.74
C THR A 59 11.78 28.78 -1.00
N ASN A 60 11.78 30.08 -1.33
CA ASN A 60 10.57 30.82 -1.73
C ASN A 60 9.93 30.25 -3.01
N GLU A 61 10.71 29.55 -3.83
CA GLU A 61 10.21 28.86 -5.01
C GLU A 61 9.46 27.57 -4.63
N GLY A 62 9.70 27.01 -3.44
CA GLY A 62 9.16 25.74 -2.96
C GLY A 62 10.14 24.57 -3.07
N ARG A 63 11.39 24.82 -3.47
CA ARG A 63 12.40 23.76 -3.61
C ARG A 63 12.83 23.26 -2.23
N LEU A 64 12.81 21.96 -2.02
CA LEU A 64 13.22 21.34 -0.77
C LEU A 64 14.74 21.45 -0.59
N LEU A 65 15.15 21.87 0.61
CA LEU A 65 16.55 21.96 1.02
C LEU A 65 16.91 20.83 1.98
N GLY A 66 15.99 20.51 2.90
CA GLY A 66 16.18 19.38 3.81
C GLY A 66 14.99 19.09 4.71
N VAL A 67 14.94 17.86 5.21
CA VAL A 67 13.89 17.35 6.09
C VAL A 67 14.52 16.58 7.25
N ASP A 68 14.08 16.86 8.47
CA ASP A 68 14.35 16.05 9.66
C ASP A 68 13.05 15.43 10.13
N LEU A 69 12.97 14.09 10.05
CA LEU A 69 11.77 13.31 10.29
C LEU A 69 11.99 12.30 11.42
N GLU A 70 11.08 12.27 12.37
CA GLU A 70 10.93 11.21 13.36
C GLU A 70 9.62 10.47 13.16
N LEU A 71 9.70 9.14 12.98
CA LEU A 71 8.56 8.24 12.85
C LEU A 71 8.45 7.35 14.09
N TYR A 72 7.24 7.22 14.62
CA TYR A 72 6.92 6.34 15.73
C TYR A 72 5.77 5.44 15.32
N ASN A 73 5.93 4.11 15.42
CA ASN A 73 4.84 3.18 15.15
C ASN A 73 4.43 2.41 16.41
N ASN A 74 3.12 2.28 16.65
CA ASN A 74 2.61 1.49 17.76
C ASN A 74 2.65 0.00 17.40
N ALA A 75 3.51 -0.78 18.04
CA ALA A 75 3.67 -2.21 17.81
C ALA A 75 2.63 -3.08 18.56
N GLY A 76 1.97 -2.52 19.57
CA GLY A 76 1.23 -3.29 20.56
C GLY A 76 2.15 -4.04 21.54
N ASN A 77 1.64 -5.15 22.06
CA ASN A 77 2.25 -5.93 23.15
C ASN A 77 3.37 -6.88 22.71
N SER A 78 3.74 -6.90 21.43
CA SER A 78 4.82 -7.73 20.90
C SER A 78 5.44 -7.07 19.68
N LEU A 79 6.69 -7.44 19.34
CA LEU A 79 7.37 -6.84 18.20
C LEU A 79 6.76 -7.25 16.86
N ASN A 80 6.30 -8.50 16.70
CA ASN A 80 5.84 -9.06 15.41
C ASN A 80 6.77 -8.62 14.25
N VAL A 81 6.23 -8.03 13.18
CA VAL A 81 6.98 -7.44 12.06
C VAL A 81 7.14 -5.91 12.17
N SER A 82 6.94 -5.33 13.36
CA SER A 82 6.87 -3.87 13.57
C SER A 82 8.15 -3.13 13.21
N LEU A 83 9.31 -3.76 13.43
CA LEU A 83 10.59 -3.17 13.01
C LEU A 83 10.67 -3.09 11.48
N ALA A 84 10.39 -4.18 10.77
CA ALA A 84 10.41 -4.19 9.31
C ALA A 84 9.39 -3.21 8.71
N VAL A 85 8.22 -3.04 9.34
CA VAL A 85 7.22 -2.02 8.96
C VAL A 85 7.79 -0.61 9.11
N LEU A 86 8.47 -0.32 10.23
CA LEU A 86 9.12 0.96 10.46
C LEU A 86 10.25 1.21 9.47
N GLU A 87 11.10 0.22 9.21
CA GLU A 87 12.18 0.31 8.21
C GLU A 87 11.63 0.63 6.82
N ARG A 88 10.56 -0.06 6.39
CA ARG A 88 9.91 0.23 5.11
C ARG A 88 9.28 1.61 5.08
N ALA A 89 8.70 2.08 6.19
CA ALA A 89 8.25 3.45 6.31
C ALA A 89 9.42 4.44 6.10
N MET A 90 10.57 4.22 6.74
CA MET A 90 11.76 5.08 6.61
C MET A 90 12.30 5.15 5.17
N PHE A 91 12.26 4.04 4.43
CA PHE A 91 12.67 4.00 3.02
C PHE A 91 11.74 4.77 2.07
N HIS A 92 10.49 5.03 2.48
CA HIS A 92 9.48 5.70 1.65
C HIS A 92 9.14 7.12 2.14
N SER A 93 9.89 7.63 3.14
CA SER A 93 9.71 8.97 3.69
C SER A 93 10.01 10.10 2.71
N ASP A 94 10.76 9.82 1.65
CA ASP A 94 11.04 10.74 0.55
C ASP A 94 9.90 10.82 -0.48
N ASN A 95 9.05 9.79 -0.53
CA ASN A 95 8.09 9.57 -1.60
C ASN A 95 8.76 9.67 -3.00
N THR A 96 8.41 10.71 -3.77
CA THR A 96 8.98 11.04 -5.09
C THR A 96 9.87 12.27 -5.07
N TYR A 97 10.20 12.78 -3.89
CA TYR A 97 10.78 14.11 -3.76
C TYR A 97 12.30 14.06 -3.67
N ASP A 98 12.94 14.94 -4.42
CA ASP A 98 14.35 15.24 -4.35
C ASP A 98 14.58 16.10 -3.11
N ILE A 99 15.16 15.46 -2.08
CA ILE A 99 15.43 16.07 -0.77
C ILE A 99 16.94 15.98 -0.54
N PRO A 100 17.72 17.02 -0.87
CA PRO A 100 19.18 16.96 -0.82
C PRO A 100 19.74 16.60 0.56
N ASN A 101 19.07 17.02 1.63
CA ASN A 101 19.47 16.75 3.01
C ASN A 101 18.32 16.11 3.80
N LEU A 102 18.24 14.78 3.79
CA LEU A 102 17.19 14.04 4.50
C LEU A 102 17.75 13.25 5.69
N ARG A 103 17.20 13.50 6.89
CA ARG A 103 17.43 12.68 8.09
C ARG A 103 16.12 12.03 8.52
N VAL A 104 16.12 10.71 8.64
CA VAL A 104 14.96 9.92 9.11
C VAL A 104 15.36 9.09 10.33
N ARG A 105 14.59 9.18 11.41
CA ARG A 105 14.75 8.38 12.63
C ARG A 105 13.44 7.65 12.93
N GLY A 106 13.50 6.35 13.17
CA GLY A 106 12.34 5.53 13.51
C GLY A 106 12.42 5.00 14.94
N ARG A 107 11.27 4.88 15.63
CA ARG A 107 11.15 4.17 16.92
C ARG A 107 9.92 3.28 16.94
N VAL A 108 10.11 2.03 17.36
CA VAL A 108 9.02 1.09 17.62
C VAL A 108 8.51 1.27 19.04
N CYS A 109 7.23 1.56 19.20
CA CYS A 109 6.61 1.81 20.50
C CYS A 109 5.87 0.57 21.00
N TYR A 110 6.31 0.02 22.14
CA TYR A 110 5.57 -1.00 22.87
C TYR A 110 4.38 -0.36 23.58
N THR A 111 3.21 -1.01 23.49
CA THR A 111 2.00 -0.60 24.22
C THR A 111 1.23 -1.82 24.72
N ASN A 112 0.24 -1.61 25.58
CA ASN A 112 -0.62 -2.69 26.10
C ASN A 112 -1.78 -3.07 25.15
N MET A 113 -1.63 -2.79 23.86
CA MET A 113 -2.61 -3.11 22.82
C MET A 113 -2.27 -4.46 22.16
N PRO A 114 -3.22 -5.13 21.48
CA PRO A 114 -2.89 -6.29 20.65
C PRO A 114 -1.77 -5.98 19.66
N SER A 115 -0.88 -6.94 19.43
CA SER A 115 0.27 -6.74 18.54
C SER A 115 -0.17 -6.44 17.11
N ASN A 116 0.23 -5.29 16.58
CA ASN A 116 -0.01 -4.92 15.19
C ASN A 116 0.88 -5.73 14.24
N THR A 117 0.44 -5.85 12.99
CA THR A 117 1.12 -6.72 12.01
C THR A 117 1.11 -6.10 10.61
N ALA A 118 1.57 -6.88 9.63
CA ALA A 118 1.60 -6.49 8.23
C ALA A 118 0.19 -6.12 7.73
N PHE A 119 0.11 -5.00 7.02
CA PHE A 119 -1.06 -4.63 6.22
C PHE A 119 -0.54 -4.10 4.88
N ARG A 120 -1.29 -4.34 3.79
CA ARG A 120 -1.00 -3.87 2.43
C ARG A 120 -0.32 -2.48 2.40
N GLY A 121 0.91 -2.40 1.90
CA GLY A 121 1.74 -1.19 1.89
C GLY A 121 2.87 -1.19 2.92
N PHE A 122 2.69 -1.92 4.03
CA PHE A 122 3.74 -2.27 5.00
C PHE A 122 4.54 -1.06 5.51
N GLY A 123 3.86 -0.05 6.07
CA GLY A 123 4.50 1.14 6.66
C GLY A 123 4.75 2.29 5.67
N ALA A 124 4.93 1.99 4.39
CA ALA A 124 5.16 3.00 3.36
C ALA A 124 3.99 4.01 3.25
N PRO A 125 2.70 3.61 3.21
CA PRO A 125 1.59 4.57 3.15
C PRO A 125 1.61 5.57 4.30
N GLN A 126 1.96 5.13 5.50
CA GLN A 126 2.04 6.01 6.67
C GLN A 126 3.13 7.07 6.51
N ALA A 127 4.35 6.70 6.13
CA ALA A 127 5.44 7.66 5.91
C ALA A 127 5.16 8.61 4.75
N MET A 128 4.61 8.10 3.66
CA MET A 128 4.25 8.90 2.49
C MET A 128 3.12 9.89 2.78
N LEU A 129 2.17 9.54 3.64
CA LEU A 129 1.12 10.48 4.06
C LEU A 129 1.71 11.65 4.84
N VAL A 130 2.68 11.39 5.74
CA VAL A 130 3.42 12.46 6.42
C VAL A 130 4.17 13.30 5.38
N ALA A 131 4.73 12.68 4.34
CA ALA A 131 5.43 13.39 3.28
C ALA A 131 4.56 14.35 2.50
N GLU A 132 3.40 13.88 2.04
CA GLU A 132 2.42 14.73 1.38
C GLU A 132 1.87 15.83 2.31
N ASN A 133 1.79 15.58 3.62
CA ASN A 133 1.33 16.58 4.58
C ASN A 133 2.27 17.79 4.69
N TRP A 134 3.60 17.59 4.66
CA TRP A 134 4.51 18.73 4.66
C TRP A 134 4.57 19.44 3.30
N ILE A 135 4.35 18.75 2.18
CA ILE A 135 4.17 19.39 0.87
C ILE A 135 2.96 20.33 0.89
N GLN A 136 1.84 19.88 1.43
CA GLN A 136 0.64 20.72 1.62
C GLN A 136 0.92 21.94 2.51
N ARG A 137 1.72 21.77 3.57
CA ARG A 137 2.10 22.89 4.43
C ARG A 137 2.95 23.93 3.69
N ILE A 138 3.91 23.49 2.88
CA ILE A 138 4.73 24.38 2.05
C ILE A 138 3.86 25.16 1.05
N SER A 139 2.89 24.47 0.43
CA SER A 139 1.92 25.08 -0.50
C SER A 139 1.15 26.24 0.14
N VAL A 140 0.63 26.06 1.36
CA VAL A 140 -0.08 27.12 2.09
C VAL A 140 0.86 28.27 2.45
N GLU A 141 2.04 27.99 2.98
CA GLU A 141 3.03 29.01 3.38
C GLU A 141 3.44 29.89 2.19
N LEU A 142 3.69 29.29 1.03
CA LEU A 142 4.13 29.99 -0.19
C LEU A 142 2.97 30.50 -1.05
N LYS A 143 1.72 30.18 -0.71
CA LYS A 143 0.52 30.47 -1.51
C LYS A 143 0.65 29.98 -2.95
N LYS A 144 1.17 28.76 -3.12
CA LYS A 144 1.32 28.07 -4.42
C LYS A 144 0.48 26.81 -4.43
N SER A 145 0.12 26.30 -5.61
CA SER A 145 -0.57 25.02 -5.68
C SER A 145 0.33 23.89 -5.16
N PRO A 146 -0.22 22.88 -4.48
CA PRO A 146 0.59 21.74 -4.05
C PRO A 146 1.18 20.99 -5.24
N GLU A 147 0.51 21.00 -6.40
CA GLU A 147 1.02 20.43 -7.66
C GLU A 147 2.31 21.12 -8.12
N ASP A 148 2.37 22.46 -8.09
CA ASP A 148 3.59 23.21 -8.44
C ASP A 148 4.75 22.84 -7.50
N ILE A 149 4.47 22.71 -6.19
CA ILE A 149 5.46 22.30 -5.19
C ILE A 149 5.95 20.87 -5.46
N ARG A 150 5.08 19.95 -5.89
CA ARG A 150 5.50 18.58 -6.24
C ARG A 150 6.39 18.55 -7.48
N GLU A 151 5.97 19.22 -8.54
CA GLU A 151 6.65 19.21 -9.85
C GLU A 151 8.10 19.67 -9.77
N ILE A 152 8.37 20.78 -9.06
CA ILE A 152 9.74 21.29 -8.90
C ILE A 152 10.61 20.39 -8.03
N ASN A 153 10.02 19.46 -7.27
CA ASN A 153 10.71 18.58 -6.35
C ASN A 153 10.75 17.12 -6.82
N PHE A 154 10.27 16.75 -8.01
CA PHE A 154 10.35 15.35 -8.43
C PHE A 154 11.79 14.86 -8.61
N GLN A 155 12.04 13.64 -8.11
CA GLN A 155 13.25 12.87 -8.36
C GLN A 155 13.39 12.58 -9.86
N LYS A 156 14.61 12.71 -10.37
CA LYS A 156 14.94 12.48 -11.79
C LYS A 156 15.60 11.12 -11.98
N GLU A 157 15.72 10.70 -13.24
CA GLU A 157 16.50 9.52 -13.60
C GLU A 157 17.93 9.64 -13.07
N GLY A 158 18.47 8.54 -12.52
CA GLY A 158 19.81 8.52 -11.94
C GLY A 158 19.94 9.19 -10.57
N TYR A 159 18.86 9.72 -9.99
CA TYR A 159 18.87 10.28 -8.64
C TYR A 159 19.24 9.22 -7.61
N VAL A 160 20.07 9.61 -6.63
CA VAL A 160 20.51 8.73 -5.54
C VAL A 160 19.66 9.01 -4.31
N LEU A 161 18.89 8.01 -3.87
CA LEU A 161 18.00 8.11 -2.72
C LEU A 161 18.78 8.30 -1.41
N HIS A 162 18.11 8.71 -0.34
CA HIS A 162 18.75 8.97 0.97
C HIS A 162 19.51 7.74 1.52
N TYR A 163 19.08 6.55 1.14
CA TYR A 163 19.70 5.26 1.46
C TYR A 163 20.69 4.75 0.41
N GLY A 164 21.07 5.55 -0.58
CA GLY A 164 22.17 5.24 -1.52
C GLY A 164 21.75 4.51 -2.81
N GLN A 165 20.52 3.99 -2.88
CA GLN A 165 20.03 3.34 -4.10
C GLN A 165 19.82 4.36 -5.22
N GLN A 166 20.34 4.06 -6.41
CA GLN A 166 20.12 4.88 -7.61
C GLN A 166 18.79 4.53 -8.28
N LEU A 167 18.01 5.55 -8.65
CA LEU A 167 16.81 5.36 -9.45
C LEU A 167 17.15 5.04 -10.91
N GLN A 168 16.49 4.01 -11.42
CA GLN A 168 16.61 3.54 -12.80
C GLN A 168 15.21 3.40 -13.40
N ASN A 169 15.05 3.82 -14.66
CA ASN A 169 13.79 3.78 -15.40
C ASN A 169 12.64 4.50 -14.69
N SER A 170 12.91 5.72 -14.20
CA SER A 170 11.92 6.56 -13.53
C SER A 170 10.87 7.06 -14.54
N THR A 171 9.63 6.57 -14.39
CA THR A 171 8.49 6.94 -15.24
C THR A 171 7.63 8.05 -14.63
N MET A 172 8.09 8.65 -13.52
CA MET A 172 7.25 9.53 -12.72
C MET A 172 6.76 10.77 -13.47
N ALA A 173 7.67 11.53 -14.08
CA ALA A 173 7.30 12.75 -14.82
C ALA A 173 6.30 12.43 -15.95
N ARG A 174 6.53 11.32 -16.66
CA ARG A 174 5.65 10.87 -17.73
C ARG A 174 4.24 10.50 -17.23
N ILE A 175 4.15 9.74 -16.13
CA ILE A 175 2.86 9.43 -15.49
C ILE A 175 2.14 10.72 -15.07
N TRP A 176 2.87 11.65 -14.47
CA TRP A 176 2.30 12.90 -14.00
C TRP A 176 1.69 13.72 -15.13
N ASP A 177 2.44 13.91 -16.22
CA ASP A 177 2.00 14.69 -17.38
C ASP A 177 0.83 14.01 -18.11
N GLU A 178 0.92 12.69 -18.32
CA GLU A 178 -0.15 11.92 -18.97
C GLU A 178 -1.43 11.91 -18.13
N LEU A 179 -1.32 11.76 -16.80
CA LEU A 179 -2.47 11.84 -15.91
C LEU A 179 -3.11 13.23 -15.93
N LYS A 180 -2.33 14.31 -15.77
CA LYS A 180 -2.83 15.70 -15.80
C LYS A 180 -3.54 16.01 -17.11
N SER A 181 -3.00 15.53 -18.23
CA SER A 181 -3.61 15.65 -19.55
C SER A 181 -4.93 14.86 -19.61
N SER A 182 -4.93 13.58 -19.23
CA SER A 182 -6.10 12.71 -19.30
C SER A 182 -7.30 13.16 -18.45
N CYS A 183 -7.05 13.83 -17.31
CA CYS A 183 -8.11 14.35 -16.45
C CYS A 183 -8.42 15.84 -16.70
N ASN A 184 -7.79 16.48 -17.68
CA ASN A 184 -7.90 17.92 -17.94
C ASN A 184 -7.73 18.76 -16.67
N PHE A 185 -6.66 18.50 -15.91
CA PHE A 185 -6.49 19.01 -14.54
C PHE A 185 -6.76 20.51 -14.38
N SER A 186 -6.25 21.34 -15.31
CA SER A 186 -6.46 22.79 -15.26
C SER A 186 -7.94 23.18 -15.38
N GLU A 187 -8.69 22.48 -16.22
CA GLU A 187 -10.13 22.73 -16.37
C GLU A 187 -10.90 22.22 -15.16
N ALA A 188 -10.55 21.03 -14.65
CA ALA A 188 -11.12 20.50 -13.43
C ALA A 188 -10.95 21.47 -12.24
N ARG A 189 -9.75 22.08 -12.10
CA ARG A 189 -9.48 23.11 -11.08
C ARG A 189 -10.41 24.30 -11.22
N LYS A 190 -10.56 24.88 -12.42
CA LYS A 190 -11.46 26.02 -12.65
C LYS A 190 -12.91 25.69 -12.31
N VAL A 191 -13.39 24.50 -12.68
CA VAL A 191 -14.76 24.06 -12.37
C VAL A 191 -14.97 23.93 -10.86
N VAL A 192 -13.99 23.39 -10.15
CA VAL A 192 -14.03 23.26 -8.68
C VAL A 192 -14.01 24.63 -8.00
N ASP A 193 -13.12 25.53 -8.43
CA ASP A 193 -13.02 26.87 -7.87
C ASP A 193 -14.33 27.66 -8.09
N GLN A 194 -14.91 27.56 -9.29
CA GLN A 194 -16.20 28.17 -9.61
C GLN A 194 -17.34 27.58 -8.75
N PHE A 195 -17.37 26.26 -8.57
CA PHE A 195 -18.35 25.61 -7.70
C PHE A 195 -18.21 26.11 -6.24
N ASN A 196 -16.98 26.22 -5.74
CA ASN A 196 -16.70 26.68 -4.38
C ASN A 196 -17.12 28.14 -4.16
N LEU A 197 -16.97 29.01 -5.16
CA LEU A 197 -17.45 30.40 -5.09
C LEU A 197 -18.98 30.49 -5.03
N GLN A 198 -19.68 29.55 -5.66
CA GLN A 198 -21.15 29.53 -5.74
C GLN A 198 -21.82 28.79 -4.57
N ASN A 199 -21.07 28.01 -3.80
CA ASN A 199 -21.61 27.13 -2.77
C ASN A 199 -20.86 27.32 -1.45
N ARG A 200 -21.58 27.79 -0.43
CA ARG A 200 -21.05 27.93 0.94
C ARG A 200 -20.99 26.61 1.69
N TRP A 201 -22.08 25.84 1.62
CA TRP A 201 -22.28 24.64 2.46
C TRP A 201 -21.87 23.32 1.79
N LYS A 202 -21.43 23.40 0.52
CA LYS A 202 -20.87 22.29 -0.24
C LYS A 202 -19.58 22.78 -0.87
N LYS A 203 -18.48 22.04 -0.69
CA LYS A 203 -17.19 22.37 -1.29
C LYS A 203 -16.61 21.19 -2.03
N ARG A 204 -15.84 21.48 -3.08
CA ARG A 204 -15.09 20.50 -3.85
C ARG A 204 -13.59 20.73 -3.71
N GLY A 205 -12.84 19.65 -3.85
CA GLY A 205 -11.38 19.70 -3.88
C GLY A 205 -10.81 18.63 -4.80
N ILE A 206 -9.58 18.85 -5.25
CA ILE A 206 -8.83 17.92 -6.11
C ILE A 206 -7.39 17.77 -5.65
N ALA A 207 -6.80 16.59 -5.84
CA ALA A 207 -5.39 16.33 -5.53
C ALA A 207 -4.77 15.20 -6.35
N ILE A 208 -3.43 15.20 -6.49
CA ILE A 208 -2.65 14.14 -7.14
C ILE A 208 -1.40 13.75 -6.29
N PRO A 209 -1.34 12.56 -5.65
CA PRO A 209 -0.15 12.02 -4.99
C PRO A 209 0.53 10.90 -5.81
N THR A 210 1.66 10.34 -5.33
CA THR A 210 2.50 9.40 -6.11
C THR A 210 3.42 8.40 -5.33
N LYS A 211 4.00 7.41 -6.07
CA LYS A 211 5.09 6.35 -5.98
C LYS A 211 5.16 5.28 -4.87
N PHE A 212 5.58 4.05 -5.20
CA PHE A 212 5.87 2.99 -4.22
C PHE A 212 7.07 2.07 -4.59
N GLY A 213 7.93 1.68 -3.64
CA GLY A 213 9.07 0.77 -3.87
C GLY A 213 8.77 -0.73 -3.64
N ILE A 214 9.34 -1.61 -4.47
CA ILE A 214 9.01 -3.05 -4.51
C ILE A 214 10.14 -3.93 -3.98
N GLY A 215 9.82 -4.88 -3.09
CA GLY A 215 10.75 -5.89 -2.56
C GLY A 215 10.67 -6.10 -1.06
N PHE A 216 11.14 -7.24 -0.55
CA PHE A 216 11.37 -7.39 0.88
C PHE A 216 12.63 -6.61 1.29
N THR A 217 12.54 -5.78 2.33
CA THR A 217 13.70 -5.08 2.91
C THR A 217 14.67 -6.05 3.60
N THR A 218 14.21 -7.25 3.95
CA THR A 218 15.04 -8.34 4.47
C THR A 218 15.52 -9.26 3.34
N LYS A 219 16.82 -9.21 3.05
CA LYS A 219 17.46 -9.88 1.90
C LYS A 219 17.10 -11.36 1.71
N PHE A 220 17.09 -12.18 2.77
CA PHE A 220 16.88 -13.63 2.65
C PHE A 220 15.44 -14.04 2.26
N MET A 221 14.47 -13.12 2.34
CA MET A 221 13.08 -13.39 1.93
C MET A 221 12.86 -13.25 0.42
N ASN A 222 13.82 -12.71 -0.34
CA ASN A 222 13.72 -12.52 -1.79
C ASN A 222 14.14 -13.77 -2.60
N GLN A 223 13.64 -14.96 -2.23
CA GLN A 223 13.93 -16.24 -2.90
C GLN A 223 12.73 -17.22 -2.88
N SER A 224 12.67 -18.17 -3.83
CA SER A 224 11.57 -19.16 -3.96
C SER A 224 11.94 -20.48 -4.70
N ILE A 225 11.22 -21.59 -4.45
CA ILE A 225 11.42 -22.97 -5.00
C ILE A 225 10.08 -23.58 -5.57
N LEU A 226 10.13 -24.54 -6.52
CA LEU A 226 8.99 -25.16 -7.28
C LEU A 226 8.13 -26.23 -6.58
N ALA A 227 6.84 -26.27 -7.01
CA ALA A 227 5.55 -26.50 -6.34
C ALA A 227 5.08 -25.24 -5.59
N HIS A 228 5.18 -24.11 -6.30
CA HIS A 228 5.45 -22.78 -5.76
C HIS A 228 4.87 -22.51 -4.35
N GLY A 229 5.73 -22.06 -3.43
CA GLY A 229 5.37 -21.77 -2.03
C GLY A 229 4.42 -20.58 -1.82
N GLY A 230 3.95 -19.98 -2.92
CA GLY A 230 3.07 -18.82 -2.90
C GLY A 230 1.61 -19.21 -2.70
N VAL A 231 0.90 -18.47 -1.85
CA VAL A 231 -0.49 -18.74 -1.48
C VAL A 231 -1.44 -17.85 -2.28
N GLU A 232 -2.50 -18.46 -2.82
CA GLU A 232 -3.60 -17.73 -3.45
C GLU A 232 -4.51 -17.08 -2.39
N MET A 233 -4.67 -15.77 -2.50
CA MET A 233 -5.47 -14.93 -1.61
C MET A 233 -6.46 -14.02 -2.38
N GLY A 234 -6.69 -14.30 -3.66
CA GLY A 234 -7.55 -13.50 -4.55
C GLY A 234 -6.77 -12.59 -5.49
N GLN A 235 -5.44 -12.57 -5.38
CA GLN A 235 -4.54 -11.80 -6.25
C GLN A 235 -4.23 -12.49 -7.57
N GLY A 236 -4.72 -13.71 -7.79
CA GLY A 236 -4.55 -14.45 -9.05
C GLY A 236 -3.11 -14.91 -9.28
N LEU A 237 -2.39 -15.24 -8.21
CA LEU A 237 -1.02 -15.74 -8.28
C LEU A 237 -0.96 -17.07 -9.03
N HIS A 238 -1.86 -18.02 -8.71
CA HIS A 238 -1.90 -19.31 -9.40
C HIS A 238 -2.19 -19.13 -10.89
N THR A 239 -3.09 -18.21 -11.24
CA THR A 239 -3.39 -17.90 -12.65
C THR A 239 -2.16 -17.38 -13.37
N LYS A 240 -1.45 -16.38 -12.82
CA LYS A 240 -0.24 -15.82 -13.43
C LYS A 240 0.87 -16.85 -13.58
N VAL A 241 1.12 -17.65 -12.55
CA VAL A 241 2.13 -18.71 -12.58
C VAL A 241 1.78 -19.77 -13.65
N ALA A 242 0.51 -20.15 -13.76
CA ALA A 242 0.07 -21.09 -14.79
C ALA A 242 0.19 -20.50 -16.21
N GLN A 243 -0.04 -19.19 -16.39
CA GLN A 243 0.18 -18.49 -17.66
C GLN A 243 1.66 -18.51 -18.07
N ILE A 244 2.58 -18.28 -17.12
CA ILE A 244 4.03 -18.37 -17.37
C ILE A 244 4.41 -19.80 -17.79
N ALA A 245 3.95 -20.83 -17.07
CA ALA A 245 4.24 -22.22 -17.42
C ALA A 245 3.67 -22.61 -18.80
N ALA A 246 2.43 -22.24 -19.09
CA ALA A 246 1.79 -22.51 -20.38
C ALA A 246 2.54 -21.84 -21.54
N SER A 247 2.97 -20.59 -21.34
CA SER A 247 3.79 -19.85 -22.30
C SER A 247 5.14 -20.52 -22.53
N ALA A 248 5.84 -20.90 -21.45
CA ALA A 248 7.16 -21.54 -21.52
C ALA A 248 7.13 -22.86 -22.30
N PHE A 249 6.08 -23.67 -22.13
CA PHE A 249 5.89 -24.94 -22.84
C PHE A 249 5.19 -24.82 -24.20
N HIS A 250 4.67 -23.64 -24.56
CA HIS A 250 3.85 -23.44 -25.76
C HIS A 250 2.62 -24.36 -25.82
N ILE A 251 1.93 -24.52 -24.69
CA ILE A 251 0.72 -25.36 -24.58
C ILE A 251 -0.48 -24.53 -24.08
N PRO A 252 -1.72 -25.00 -24.29
CA PRO A 252 -2.90 -24.34 -23.74
C PRO A 252 -2.85 -24.26 -22.21
N LEU A 253 -3.36 -23.16 -21.65
CA LEU A 253 -3.47 -22.98 -20.19
C LEU A 253 -4.26 -24.12 -19.52
N SER A 254 -5.24 -24.70 -20.22
CA SER A 254 -6.03 -25.85 -19.73
C SER A 254 -5.20 -27.11 -19.47
N SER A 255 -3.97 -27.17 -19.98
CA SER A 255 -3.03 -28.27 -19.74
C SER A 255 -2.19 -28.09 -18.48
N ILE A 256 -2.25 -26.92 -17.83
CA ILE A 256 -1.55 -26.62 -16.59
C ILE A 256 -2.54 -26.63 -15.43
N PHE A 257 -2.19 -27.31 -14.33
CA PHE A 257 -3.00 -27.35 -13.13
C PHE A 257 -2.16 -27.12 -11.87
N ILE A 258 -2.66 -26.26 -10.98
CA ILE A 258 -2.08 -25.98 -9.67
C ILE A 258 -3.12 -26.36 -8.60
N SER A 259 -2.78 -27.33 -7.75
CA SER A 259 -3.71 -27.85 -6.74
C SER A 259 -3.77 -27.00 -5.47
N GLU A 260 -2.64 -26.88 -4.76
CA GLU A 260 -2.53 -26.19 -3.47
C GLU A 260 -1.06 -25.87 -3.17
N THR A 261 -0.83 -25.01 -2.17
CA THR A 261 0.50 -24.76 -1.59
C THR A 261 0.70 -25.69 -0.40
N SER A 262 1.80 -26.46 -0.38
CA SER A 262 2.06 -27.41 0.71
C SER A 262 3.55 -27.55 1.06
N THR A 263 3.86 -27.60 2.36
CA THR A 263 5.24 -27.65 2.86
C THR A 263 5.94 -28.99 2.63
N ASP A 264 5.20 -30.06 2.30
CA ASP A 264 5.77 -31.34 1.86
C ASP A 264 6.15 -31.35 0.36
N LYS A 265 5.73 -30.32 -0.40
CA LYS A 265 6.09 -30.12 -1.81
C LYS A 265 7.14 -29.04 -1.96
N VAL A 266 6.93 -27.88 -1.33
CA VAL A 266 7.92 -26.79 -1.25
C VAL A 266 8.27 -26.49 0.19
N PRO A 267 9.45 -26.95 0.66
CA PRO A 267 9.94 -26.56 1.97
C PRO A 267 10.44 -25.11 1.95
N ASN A 268 10.49 -24.48 3.12
CA ASN A 268 11.19 -23.21 3.36
C ASN A 268 10.74 -22.05 2.45
N SER A 269 9.47 -22.04 2.03
CA SER A 269 8.89 -20.94 1.27
C SER A 269 8.84 -19.65 2.09
N SER A 270 9.21 -18.53 1.46
CA SER A 270 8.97 -17.19 2.03
C SER A 270 7.48 -16.87 2.07
N ALA A 271 7.08 -15.96 2.94
CA ALA A 271 5.70 -15.49 3.03
C ALA A 271 5.24 -14.90 1.68
N THR A 272 3.98 -15.10 1.32
CA THR A 272 3.37 -14.43 0.15
C THR A 272 3.07 -12.98 0.52
N ALA A 273 4.06 -12.10 0.32
CA ALA A 273 4.03 -10.70 0.75
C ALA A 273 4.97 -9.82 -0.10
N ALA A 274 5.11 -8.54 0.28
CA ALA A 274 5.99 -7.53 -0.33
C ALA A 274 5.78 -7.29 -1.84
N SER A 275 4.61 -7.69 -2.35
CA SER A 275 4.22 -7.59 -3.76
C SER A 275 5.09 -8.36 -4.77
N VAL A 276 6.05 -9.18 -4.33
CA VAL A 276 7.01 -9.87 -5.23
C VAL A 276 6.63 -11.31 -5.56
N SER A 277 5.46 -11.78 -5.14
CA SER A 277 5.11 -13.20 -5.29
C SER A 277 5.02 -13.64 -6.76
N SER A 278 4.45 -12.82 -7.65
CA SER A 278 4.42 -13.16 -9.09
C SER A 278 5.82 -13.19 -9.69
N ASP A 279 6.68 -12.25 -9.32
CA ASP A 279 8.08 -12.19 -9.78
C ASP A 279 8.87 -13.43 -9.34
N LEU A 280 8.90 -13.69 -8.02
CA LEU A 280 9.70 -14.77 -7.45
C LEU A 280 9.22 -16.12 -7.95
N TYR A 281 7.94 -16.42 -7.75
CA TYR A 281 7.37 -17.72 -8.09
C TYR A 281 7.22 -17.91 -9.59
N GLY A 282 7.00 -16.83 -10.35
CA GLY A 282 7.01 -16.86 -11.82
C GLY A 282 8.39 -17.24 -12.36
N ALA A 283 9.44 -16.58 -11.87
CA ALA A 283 10.82 -16.90 -12.28
C ALA A 283 11.24 -18.32 -11.86
N ALA A 284 10.89 -18.77 -10.65
CA ALA A 284 11.16 -20.15 -10.21
C ALA A 284 10.38 -21.19 -11.04
N VAL A 285 9.18 -20.85 -11.54
CA VAL A 285 8.43 -21.74 -12.44
C VAL A 285 9.03 -21.76 -13.84
N LEU A 286 9.48 -20.61 -14.34
CA LEU A 286 10.18 -20.54 -15.63
C LEU A 286 11.44 -21.42 -15.62
N ASP A 287 12.30 -21.29 -14.61
CA ASP A 287 13.51 -22.12 -14.46
C ASP A 287 13.18 -23.63 -14.48
N ALA A 288 12.13 -24.05 -13.78
CA ALA A 288 11.68 -25.45 -13.84
C ALA A 288 11.22 -25.88 -15.24
N CYS A 289 10.49 -25.02 -15.95
CA CYS A 289 10.03 -25.31 -17.31
C CYS A 289 11.23 -25.46 -18.27
N GLU A 290 12.23 -24.59 -18.15
CA GLU A 290 13.45 -24.62 -18.96
C GLU A 290 14.26 -25.89 -18.72
N GLN A 291 14.40 -26.33 -17.46
CA GLN A 291 15.04 -27.60 -17.12
C GLN A 291 14.33 -28.79 -17.76
N ILE A 292 12.98 -28.83 -17.73
CA ILE A 292 12.21 -29.90 -18.36
C ILE A 292 12.40 -29.86 -19.89
N LYS A 293 12.31 -28.68 -20.51
CA LYS A 293 12.52 -28.52 -21.96
C LYS A 293 13.91 -28.98 -22.40
N ALA A 294 14.95 -28.66 -21.64
CA ALA A 294 16.32 -29.09 -21.94
C ALA A 294 16.47 -30.62 -21.93
N ARG A 295 15.71 -31.34 -21.08
CA ARG A 295 15.70 -32.81 -21.05
C ARG A 295 14.87 -33.43 -22.15
N MET A 296 13.86 -32.70 -22.63
CA MET A 296 12.98 -33.16 -23.70
C MET A 296 13.62 -33.06 -25.09
N GLU A 297 14.74 -32.36 -25.26
CA GLU A 297 15.29 -32.10 -26.59
C GLU A 297 15.80 -33.39 -27.29
N PRO A 298 15.30 -33.77 -28.50
CA PRO A 298 14.16 -33.26 -29.29
C PRO A 298 13.01 -34.27 -29.42
N ILE A 299 12.65 -34.99 -28.36
CA ILE A 299 11.64 -36.06 -28.38
C ILE A 299 10.33 -35.66 -27.68
N LEU A 300 9.21 -36.18 -28.19
CA LEU A 300 7.87 -35.96 -27.60
C LEU A 300 7.80 -36.51 -26.16
N ALA A 301 6.89 -35.97 -25.35
CA ALA A 301 6.76 -36.36 -23.93
C ALA A 301 6.59 -37.88 -23.72
N LEU A 302 5.85 -38.57 -24.61
CA LEU A 302 5.72 -40.03 -24.56
C LEU A 302 7.05 -40.74 -24.82
N ALA A 303 7.86 -40.24 -25.75
CA ALA A 303 9.19 -40.78 -26.01
C ALA A 303 10.13 -40.54 -24.82
N CYS A 304 10.09 -39.36 -24.19
CA CYS A 304 10.79 -39.09 -22.92
C CYS A 304 10.45 -40.14 -21.86
N TYR A 305 9.15 -40.43 -21.67
CA TYR A 305 8.70 -41.41 -20.70
C TYR A 305 9.20 -42.83 -21.02
N LEU A 306 9.10 -43.27 -22.28
CA LEU A 306 9.58 -44.58 -22.72
C LEU A 306 11.10 -44.72 -22.58
N GLU A 307 11.84 -43.63 -22.79
CA GLU A 307 13.28 -43.56 -22.60
C GLU A 307 13.69 -43.36 -21.13
N ARG A 308 12.71 -43.24 -20.22
CA ARG A 308 12.91 -43.03 -18.77
C ARG A 308 13.65 -41.73 -18.46
N ILE A 309 13.43 -40.70 -19.27
CA ILE A 309 13.89 -39.34 -19.01
C ILE A 309 13.02 -38.73 -17.91
N ASP A 310 13.67 -38.14 -16.90
CA ASP A 310 12.97 -37.49 -15.78
C ASP A 310 12.28 -36.20 -16.22
N LEU A 311 10.95 -36.19 -16.15
CA LEU A 311 10.09 -35.05 -16.45
C LEU A 311 9.65 -34.27 -15.20
N SER A 312 10.33 -34.47 -14.06
CA SER A 312 10.18 -33.66 -12.85
C SER A 312 11.36 -32.71 -12.68
N ALA A 313 11.11 -31.44 -12.38
CA ALA A 313 12.17 -30.47 -12.10
C ALA A 313 11.88 -29.70 -10.81
N HIS A 314 12.92 -29.07 -10.27
CA HIS A 314 12.82 -28.11 -9.18
C HIS A 314 13.44 -26.80 -9.64
N GLY A 315 12.60 -25.79 -9.86
CA GLY A 315 13.06 -24.46 -10.19
C GLY A 315 13.31 -23.61 -8.94
N PHE A 316 14.26 -22.68 -9.04
CA PHE A 316 14.66 -21.77 -7.97
C PHE A 316 14.91 -20.37 -8.51
N TYR A 317 14.51 -19.36 -7.76
CA TYR A 317 14.86 -17.97 -8.06
C TYR A 317 15.29 -17.23 -6.81
N LYS A 318 16.33 -16.40 -6.96
CA LYS A 318 16.84 -15.46 -5.97
C LYS A 318 17.00 -14.10 -6.64
N THR A 319 16.43 -13.06 -6.04
CA THR A 319 16.57 -11.70 -6.57
C THR A 319 18.05 -11.27 -6.49
N PRO A 320 18.66 -10.87 -7.62
CA PRO A 320 20.04 -10.41 -7.64
C PRO A 320 20.18 -9.03 -6.97
N ASP A 321 21.38 -8.71 -6.52
CA ASP A 321 21.83 -7.34 -6.18
C ASP A 321 20.99 -6.54 -5.17
N VAL A 322 20.21 -7.22 -4.32
CA VAL A 322 19.49 -6.58 -3.20
C VAL A 322 20.27 -6.67 -1.88
N GLY A 323 20.22 -5.61 -1.08
CA GLY A 323 20.78 -5.57 0.27
C GLY A 323 20.93 -4.16 0.83
N PHE A 324 20.78 -4.01 2.14
CA PHE A 324 20.94 -2.74 2.85
C PHE A 324 21.74 -2.96 4.13
N ASP A 325 22.72 -2.11 4.39
CA ASP A 325 23.51 -2.13 5.62
C ASP A 325 23.07 -1.00 6.55
N TRP A 326 22.45 -1.38 7.67
CA TRP A 326 21.97 -0.46 8.69
C TRP A 326 23.09 0.27 9.45
N ASN A 327 24.33 -0.24 9.43
CA ASN A 327 25.46 0.44 10.07
C ASN A 327 25.93 1.64 9.26
N THR A 328 26.06 1.46 7.94
CA THR A 328 26.44 2.54 7.01
C THR A 328 25.24 3.37 6.56
N GLY A 329 24.02 2.84 6.69
CA GLY A 329 22.78 3.47 6.21
C GLY A 329 22.68 3.51 4.69
N LYS A 330 23.35 2.58 3.99
CA LYS A 330 23.45 2.56 2.52
C LYS A 330 23.18 1.16 1.94
N GLY A 331 22.64 1.14 0.72
CA GLY A 331 22.47 -0.05 -0.10
C GLY A 331 21.28 0.03 -1.06
N ASP A 332 21.00 -1.10 -1.71
CA ASP A 332 19.92 -1.30 -2.68
C ASP A 332 18.85 -2.23 -2.09
N PRO A 333 17.94 -1.74 -1.23
CA PRO A 333 16.92 -2.58 -0.60
C PRO A 333 15.85 -3.10 -1.58
N PHE A 334 15.68 -2.47 -2.73
CA PHE A 334 14.61 -2.79 -3.69
C PHE A 334 15.18 -3.21 -5.06
N ASN A 335 14.53 -4.16 -5.73
CA ASN A 335 14.93 -4.57 -7.09
C ASN A 335 14.57 -3.49 -8.12
N TYR A 336 13.36 -2.94 -8.02
CA TYR A 336 12.83 -1.86 -8.85
C TYR A 336 11.72 -1.09 -8.09
N PHE A 337 11.17 -0.05 -8.73
CA PHE A 337 10.08 0.77 -8.20
C PHE A 337 8.86 0.70 -9.14
N SER A 338 7.66 0.67 -8.54
CA SER A 338 6.40 0.82 -9.24
C SER A 338 5.90 2.25 -9.08
N TYR A 339 5.71 2.93 -10.20
CA TYR A 339 5.27 4.32 -10.22
C TYR A 339 3.79 4.40 -10.54
N GLY A 340 3.14 5.42 -10.00
CA GLY A 340 1.74 5.69 -10.29
C GLY A 340 1.31 6.98 -9.65
N ALA A 341 0.24 7.55 -10.19
CA ALA A 341 -0.40 8.74 -9.66
C ALA A 341 -1.92 8.59 -9.77
N ALA A 342 -2.65 9.32 -8.91
CA ALA A 342 -4.10 9.32 -8.95
C ALA A 342 -4.66 10.73 -8.77
N PHE A 343 -5.56 11.13 -9.65
CA PHE A 343 -6.39 12.30 -9.48
C PHE A 343 -7.66 11.89 -8.76
N ALA A 344 -8.06 12.62 -7.71
CA ALA A 344 -9.37 12.49 -7.11
C ALA A 344 -10.09 13.84 -7.08
N GLU A 345 -11.41 13.81 -7.29
CA GLU A 345 -12.32 14.93 -7.03
C GLU A 345 -13.34 14.50 -5.96
N VAL A 346 -13.43 15.27 -4.89
CA VAL A 346 -14.35 15.03 -3.77
C VAL A 346 -15.27 16.22 -3.61
N GLU A 347 -16.51 15.97 -3.21
CA GLU A 347 -17.41 16.99 -2.68
C GLU A 347 -17.73 16.68 -1.22
N ILE A 348 -17.59 17.68 -0.34
CA ILE A 348 -17.91 17.60 1.08
C ILE A 348 -19.15 18.42 1.42
N ASP A 349 -19.88 17.98 2.42
CA ASP A 349 -20.91 18.72 3.12
C ASP A 349 -20.30 19.38 4.37
N THR A 350 -20.24 20.71 4.38
CA THR A 350 -19.58 21.42 5.50
C THR A 350 -20.43 21.47 6.77
N LEU A 351 -21.74 21.19 6.68
CA LEU A 351 -22.68 21.20 7.81
C LEU A 351 -22.70 19.86 8.56
N THR A 352 -22.40 18.76 7.87
CA THR A 352 -22.47 17.40 8.43
C THR A 352 -21.13 16.68 8.46
N GLY A 353 -20.18 17.09 7.62
CA GLY A 353 -18.91 16.40 7.42
C GLY A 353 -18.99 15.22 6.43
N ASP A 354 -20.16 14.92 5.89
CA ASP A 354 -20.32 13.89 4.86
C ASP A 354 -19.51 14.23 3.59
N PHE A 355 -19.10 13.21 2.84
CA PHE A 355 -18.36 13.40 1.60
C PHE A 355 -18.68 12.30 0.59
N HIS A 356 -18.48 12.59 -0.69
CA HIS A 356 -18.47 11.56 -1.72
C HIS A 356 -17.37 11.81 -2.75
N THR A 357 -16.79 10.71 -3.24
CA THR A 357 -15.77 10.77 -4.28
C THR A 357 -16.44 10.83 -5.65
N ARG A 358 -16.40 11.98 -6.32
CA ARG A 358 -17.04 12.18 -7.63
C ARG A 358 -16.27 11.50 -8.74
N MET A 359 -14.94 11.55 -8.68
CA MET A 359 -14.08 10.98 -9.70
C MET A 359 -12.77 10.51 -9.09
N ALA A 360 -12.26 9.39 -9.59
CA ALA A 360 -10.87 8.98 -9.41
C ALA A 360 -10.30 8.50 -10.75
N ASN A 361 -9.17 9.08 -11.17
CA ASN A 361 -8.42 8.65 -12.34
C ASN A 361 -7.05 8.17 -11.88
N ILE A 362 -6.70 6.92 -12.16
CA ILE A 362 -5.45 6.29 -11.75
C ILE A 362 -4.64 5.93 -12.99
N LEU A 363 -3.35 6.28 -12.99
CA LEU A 363 -2.38 5.83 -13.98
C LEU A 363 -1.22 5.11 -13.28
N MET A 364 -0.97 3.85 -13.63
CA MET A 364 0.07 3.01 -13.06
C MET A 364 1.07 2.54 -14.11
N ASP A 365 2.36 2.55 -13.78
CA ASP A 365 3.40 1.86 -14.54
C ASP A 365 3.59 0.44 -14.01
N LEU A 366 3.18 -0.53 -14.83
CA LEU A 366 3.28 -1.96 -14.54
C LEU A 366 4.30 -2.69 -15.43
N GLY A 367 5.10 -1.95 -16.21
CA GLY A 367 5.78 -2.51 -17.36
C GLY A 367 4.84 -3.30 -18.26
N HIS A 368 5.24 -4.52 -18.62
CA HIS A 368 4.40 -5.44 -19.38
C HIS A 368 3.61 -6.33 -18.41
N SER A 369 2.37 -5.94 -18.16
CA SER A 369 1.46 -6.69 -17.29
C SER A 369 1.33 -8.15 -17.75
N LEU A 370 1.54 -9.09 -16.83
CA LEU A 370 1.32 -10.53 -17.07
C LEU A 370 -0.17 -10.83 -17.35
N ASN A 371 -1.05 -10.09 -16.69
CA ASN A 371 -2.49 -10.24 -16.83
C ASN A 371 -3.19 -8.91 -16.48
N PRO A 372 -3.54 -8.09 -17.49
CA PRO A 372 -4.11 -6.77 -17.26
C PRO A 372 -5.42 -6.79 -16.47
N ALA A 373 -6.25 -7.83 -16.64
CA ALA A 373 -7.51 -7.95 -15.91
C ALA A 373 -7.28 -8.13 -14.40
N ILE A 374 -6.32 -8.99 -14.02
CA ILE A 374 -5.94 -9.18 -12.62
C ILE A 374 -5.30 -7.91 -12.06
N ASP A 375 -4.42 -7.28 -12.83
CA ASP A 375 -3.67 -6.10 -12.38
C ASP A 375 -4.58 -4.88 -12.19
N ILE A 376 -5.54 -4.65 -13.07
CA ILE A 376 -6.58 -3.62 -12.90
C ILE A 376 -7.39 -3.91 -11.64
N GLY A 377 -7.84 -5.15 -11.42
CA GLY A 377 -8.56 -5.51 -10.19
C GLY A 377 -7.72 -5.31 -8.91
N GLN A 378 -6.40 -5.52 -8.98
CA GLN A 378 -5.50 -5.21 -7.86
C GLN A 378 -5.44 -3.71 -7.60
N ILE A 379 -5.39 -2.87 -8.65
CA ILE A 379 -5.38 -1.40 -8.55
C ILE A 379 -6.67 -0.91 -7.90
N GLU A 380 -7.82 -1.30 -8.42
CA GLU A 380 -9.14 -0.89 -7.92
C GLU A 380 -9.31 -1.31 -6.46
N GLY A 381 -9.02 -2.58 -6.15
CA GLY A 381 -9.13 -3.10 -4.78
C GLY A 381 -8.16 -2.44 -3.80
N ALA A 382 -6.92 -2.14 -4.21
CA ALA A 382 -5.97 -1.40 -3.38
C ALA A 382 -6.46 0.02 -3.11
N PHE A 383 -6.90 0.73 -4.15
CA PHE A 383 -7.36 2.10 -4.03
C PHE A 383 -8.59 2.19 -3.13
N VAL A 384 -9.58 1.32 -3.29
CA VAL A 384 -10.77 1.31 -2.42
C VAL A 384 -10.39 0.94 -0.97
N GLN A 385 -9.48 0.00 -0.76
CA GLN A 385 -8.97 -0.29 0.59
C GLN A 385 -8.22 0.91 1.19
N GLY A 386 -7.47 1.65 0.37
CA GLY A 386 -6.82 2.90 0.77
C GLY A 386 -7.82 4.00 1.10
N LEU A 387 -8.91 4.11 0.33
CA LEU A 387 -10.00 5.06 0.55
C LEU A 387 -10.62 4.83 1.93
N GLY A 388 -10.89 3.57 2.28
CA GLY A 388 -11.33 3.18 3.60
C GLY A 388 -10.36 3.66 4.67
N TRP A 389 -9.08 3.34 4.53
CA TRP A 389 -8.03 3.76 5.46
C TRP A 389 -7.90 5.28 5.63
N VAL A 390 -8.14 6.07 4.57
CA VAL A 390 -7.95 7.52 4.66
C VAL A 390 -9.18 8.32 5.03
N ALA A 391 -10.38 7.76 4.93
CA ALA A 391 -11.61 8.54 5.10
C ALA A 391 -12.74 7.87 5.90
N LEU A 392 -12.73 6.54 6.09
CA LEU A 392 -13.86 5.81 6.68
C LEU A 392 -13.49 4.96 7.90
N GLU A 393 -12.42 4.17 7.78
CA GLU A 393 -12.05 3.14 8.74
C GLU A 393 -11.41 3.78 9.99
N GLU A 394 -12.08 3.65 11.13
CA GLU A 394 -11.58 4.15 12.41
C GLU A 394 -11.66 3.10 13.52
N LEU A 395 -10.57 3.02 14.28
CA LEU A 395 -10.47 2.17 15.46
C LEU A 395 -10.69 3.03 16.69
N LYS A 396 -11.66 2.67 17.53
CA LYS A 396 -11.92 3.35 18.80
C LYS A 396 -11.66 2.39 19.96
N TRP A 397 -10.67 2.71 20.75
CA TRP A 397 -10.23 1.94 21.91
C TRP A 397 -10.55 2.68 23.20
N GLY A 398 -10.82 1.94 24.27
CA GLY A 398 -10.88 2.52 25.60
C GLY A 398 -9.50 2.97 26.06
N ASP A 399 -9.34 4.28 26.12
CA ASP A 399 -8.13 4.99 26.53
C ASP A 399 -8.50 6.22 27.38
N ALA A 400 -7.50 7.04 27.73
CA ALA A 400 -7.70 8.23 28.56
C ALA A 400 -8.61 9.29 27.92
N GLY A 401 -8.69 9.32 26.57
CA GLY A 401 -9.56 10.21 25.81
C GLY A 401 -10.97 9.65 25.65
N HIS A 402 -11.08 8.34 25.42
CA HIS A 402 -12.37 7.65 25.19
C HIS A 402 -12.89 6.94 26.44
N LYS A 403 -13.10 7.70 27.54
CA LYS A 403 -13.51 7.15 28.85
C LYS A 403 -14.87 6.41 28.86
N TRP A 404 -15.67 6.59 27.83
CA TRP A 404 -16.94 5.89 27.63
C TRP A 404 -16.75 4.45 27.11
N ILE A 405 -15.53 4.08 26.70
CA ILE A 405 -15.14 2.71 26.36
C ILE A 405 -14.26 2.17 27.49
N PRO A 406 -14.52 0.95 28.02
CA PRO A 406 -13.67 0.36 29.04
C PRO A 406 -12.20 0.25 28.59
N PRO A 407 -11.21 0.59 29.44
CA PRO A 407 -9.80 0.54 29.07
C PRO A 407 -9.39 -0.79 28.42
N GLY A 408 -8.64 -0.71 27.33
CA GLY A 408 -8.15 -1.88 26.58
C GLY A 408 -9.22 -2.63 25.75
N HIS A 409 -10.46 -2.14 25.69
CA HIS A 409 -11.51 -2.71 24.85
C HIS A 409 -11.61 -1.98 23.51
N LEU A 410 -11.80 -2.74 22.43
CA LEU A 410 -12.08 -2.21 21.09
C LEU A 410 -13.60 -2.05 20.91
N TYR A 411 -14.08 -0.82 20.77
CA TYR A 411 -15.49 -0.55 20.48
C TYR A 411 -15.86 -0.90 19.03
N THR A 412 -14.98 -0.59 18.07
CA THR A 412 -15.20 -0.88 16.65
C THR A 412 -14.84 -2.33 16.30
N CYS A 413 -15.47 -3.29 16.99
CA CYS A 413 -15.19 -4.73 16.89
C CYS A 413 -16.21 -5.50 16.02
N GLY A 414 -16.55 -4.95 14.85
CA GLY A 414 -17.40 -5.62 13.85
C GLY A 414 -17.97 -4.66 12.81
N PRO A 415 -18.65 -5.15 11.76
CA PRO A 415 -19.14 -4.31 10.66
C PRO A 415 -20.23 -3.31 11.08
N GLY A 416 -20.86 -3.53 12.24
CA GLY A 416 -21.81 -2.60 12.83
C GLY A 416 -21.17 -1.26 13.20
N THR A 417 -19.90 -1.25 13.61
CA THR A 417 -19.18 -0.08 14.16
C THR A 417 -17.88 0.23 13.43
N TYR A 418 -17.22 -0.75 12.81
CA TYR A 418 -16.08 -0.56 11.90
C TYR A 418 -16.55 -0.57 10.45
N LYS A 419 -16.44 0.58 9.77
CA LYS A 419 -17.01 0.78 8.43
C LYS A 419 -15.94 0.65 7.35
N LEU A 420 -15.95 -0.50 6.68
CA LEU A 420 -15.27 -0.68 5.40
C LEU A 420 -16.00 0.11 4.31
N PRO A 421 -15.29 0.50 3.22
CA PRO A 421 -15.94 1.00 2.02
C PRO A 421 -17.01 0.05 1.50
N SER A 422 -18.16 0.62 1.17
CA SER A 422 -19.30 -0.02 0.52
C SER A 422 -19.43 0.44 -0.94
N VAL A 423 -20.44 -0.05 -1.65
CA VAL A 423 -20.75 0.37 -3.02
C VAL A 423 -21.03 1.88 -3.13
N ASN A 424 -21.51 2.53 -2.08
CA ASN A 424 -21.80 3.96 -2.09
C ASN A 424 -20.55 4.82 -1.91
N ASP A 425 -19.45 4.23 -1.45
CA ASP A 425 -18.22 4.95 -1.15
C ASP A 425 -17.27 4.97 -2.35
N ILE A 426 -17.43 4.05 -3.31
CA ILE A 426 -16.58 4.00 -4.50
C ILE A 426 -16.71 5.28 -5.34
N PRO A 427 -15.66 5.71 -6.05
CA PRO A 427 -15.75 6.87 -6.92
C PRO A 427 -16.87 6.72 -7.97
N LEU A 428 -17.72 7.74 -8.12
CA LEU A 428 -18.84 7.70 -9.09
C LEU A 428 -18.34 7.51 -10.54
N LYS A 429 -17.19 8.11 -10.85
CA LYS A 429 -16.43 7.87 -12.08
C LYS A 429 -15.07 7.31 -11.69
N PHE A 430 -14.84 6.04 -11.98
CA PHE A 430 -13.59 5.37 -11.62
C PHE A 430 -12.85 4.91 -12.88
N ASN A 431 -11.73 5.56 -13.20
CA ASN A 431 -10.93 5.27 -14.38
C ASN A 431 -9.55 4.74 -13.97
N VAL A 432 -9.17 3.58 -14.48
CA VAL A 432 -7.84 3.00 -14.30
C VAL A 432 -7.17 2.84 -15.65
N SER A 433 -5.93 3.32 -15.76
CA SER A 433 -5.11 3.24 -16.95
C SER A 433 -3.71 2.71 -16.63
N LEU A 434 -3.10 2.03 -17.60
CA LEU A 434 -1.75 1.48 -17.49
C LEU A 434 -0.82 2.23 -18.43
N LEU A 435 0.35 2.63 -17.92
CA LEU A 435 1.38 3.29 -18.72
C LEU A 435 1.89 2.32 -19.80
N LYS A 436 1.85 2.75 -21.06
CA LYS A 436 2.35 1.97 -22.20
C LYS A 436 3.87 2.09 -22.34
N ASP A 437 4.52 1.19 -23.05
CA ASP A 437 5.93 1.34 -23.47
C ASP A 437 6.89 1.67 -22.30
N ALA A 438 6.80 0.92 -21.20
CA ALA A 438 7.60 1.12 -19.99
C ALA A 438 8.18 -0.20 -19.43
N PRO A 439 8.82 -1.04 -20.25
CA PRO A 439 9.22 -2.39 -19.85
C PRO A 439 10.18 -2.39 -18.65
N ASN A 440 10.06 -3.40 -17.77
CA ASN A 440 10.95 -3.60 -16.63
C ASN A 440 11.90 -4.78 -16.83
N PRO A 441 13.15 -4.58 -17.28
CA PRO A 441 14.06 -5.69 -17.56
C PRO A 441 14.46 -6.50 -16.31
N LYS A 442 14.12 -6.06 -15.10
CA LYS A 442 14.50 -6.70 -13.83
C LYS A 442 13.52 -7.77 -13.35
N ALA A 443 12.40 -7.98 -14.02
CA ALA A 443 11.38 -8.93 -13.62
C ALA A 443 10.88 -9.78 -14.79
N ILE A 444 10.23 -10.89 -14.45
CA ILE A 444 9.69 -11.85 -15.41
C ILE A 444 8.76 -11.16 -16.42
N ASP A 445 8.94 -11.48 -17.70
CA ASP A 445 8.22 -10.93 -18.85
C ASP A 445 8.14 -9.39 -18.88
N SER A 446 9.13 -8.70 -18.32
CA SER A 446 9.15 -7.23 -18.20
C SER A 446 8.01 -6.63 -17.37
N SER A 447 7.39 -7.41 -16.48
CA SER A 447 6.29 -7.00 -15.61
C SER A 447 6.74 -6.19 -14.37
N LYS A 448 5.80 -5.61 -13.63
CA LYS A 448 6.04 -5.02 -12.30
C LYS A 448 5.00 -5.45 -11.29
N ALA A 449 5.41 -5.50 -10.04
CA ALA A 449 4.57 -5.74 -8.89
C ALA A 449 3.52 -4.65 -8.68
N ILE A 450 2.28 -5.07 -8.42
CA ILE A 450 1.11 -4.18 -8.30
C ILE A 450 0.27 -4.39 -7.04
N GLY A 451 0.59 -5.38 -6.21
CA GLY A 451 -0.20 -5.70 -5.03
C GLY A 451 -0.37 -4.48 -4.11
N GLU A 452 0.71 -3.94 -3.56
CA GLU A 452 0.66 -2.86 -2.58
C GLU A 452 0.68 -1.42 -3.14
N PRO A 453 1.39 -1.10 -4.26
CA PRO A 453 1.57 0.28 -4.73
C PRO A 453 0.32 1.15 -4.80
N PRO A 454 -0.83 0.69 -5.33
CA PRO A 454 -1.98 1.57 -5.55
C PRO A 454 -2.70 1.94 -4.26
N PHE A 455 -2.37 1.30 -3.12
CA PHE A 455 -3.06 1.54 -1.86
C PHE A 455 -2.89 3.00 -1.41
N PHE A 456 -1.69 3.55 -1.53
CA PHE A 456 -1.43 4.93 -1.14
C PHE A 456 -2.07 5.96 -2.08
N LEU A 457 -2.38 5.58 -3.33
CA LEU A 457 -2.99 6.52 -4.28
C LEU A 457 -4.34 7.06 -3.82
N ALA A 458 -5.03 6.34 -2.92
CA ALA A 458 -6.23 6.82 -2.26
C ALA A 458 -6.02 8.05 -1.38
N ALA A 459 -4.77 8.38 -1.00
CA ALA A 459 -4.46 9.66 -0.36
C ALA A 459 -4.86 10.87 -1.22
N SER A 460 -5.07 10.68 -2.53
CA SER A 460 -5.67 11.71 -3.40
C SER A 460 -7.03 12.16 -2.86
N VAL A 461 -7.85 11.24 -2.35
CA VAL A 461 -9.15 11.54 -1.74
C VAL A 461 -8.96 12.31 -0.45
N PHE A 462 -8.02 11.90 0.41
CA PHE A 462 -7.71 12.64 1.64
C PHE A 462 -7.30 14.08 1.38
N PHE A 463 -6.41 14.30 0.40
CA PHE A 463 -5.96 15.63 0.05
C PHE A 463 -7.00 16.44 -0.72
N ALA A 464 -7.90 15.79 -1.49
CA ALA A 464 -9.06 16.44 -2.08
C ALA A 464 -10.08 16.90 -1.02
N ILE A 465 -10.32 16.09 0.03
CA ILE A 465 -11.10 16.50 1.20
C ILE A 465 -10.44 17.70 1.88
N LYS A 466 -9.12 17.64 2.10
CA LYS A 466 -8.36 18.74 2.73
C LYS A 466 -8.41 20.02 1.89
N ASP A 467 -8.30 19.91 0.57
CA ASP A 467 -8.43 21.01 -0.38
C ASP A 467 -9.83 21.65 -0.27
N ALA A 468 -10.90 20.84 -0.27
CA ALA A 468 -12.27 21.32 -0.09
C ALA A 468 -12.45 22.07 1.24
N ILE A 469 -11.94 21.54 2.36
CA ILE A 469 -11.97 22.21 3.67
C ILE A 469 -11.20 23.54 3.62
N THR A 470 -10.04 23.57 2.95
CA THR A 470 -9.20 24.77 2.79
C THR A 470 -9.96 25.89 2.08
N THR A 471 -10.90 25.56 1.17
CA THR A 471 -11.76 26.57 0.53
C THR A 471 -12.94 27.03 1.39
N ALA A 472 -13.38 26.23 2.37
CA ALA A 472 -14.44 26.60 3.31
C ALA A 472 -13.95 27.58 4.39
N ARG A 473 -12.75 27.33 4.93
CA ARG A 473 -12.18 28.07 6.08
C ARG A 473 -12.03 29.59 5.86
N PRO A 474 -11.64 30.10 4.67
CA PRO A 474 -11.56 31.53 4.40
C PRO A 474 -12.87 32.29 4.58
N GLU A 475 -14.03 31.64 4.42
CA GLU A 475 -15.34 32.30 4.62
C GLU A 475 -15.59 32.78 6.05
N VAL A 476 -14.82 32.28 7.01
CA VAL A 476 -14.86 32.69 8.42
C VAL A 476 -13.55 33.32 8.88
N GLY A 477 -12.70 33.77 7.94
CA GLY A 477 -11.44 34.47 8.21
C GLY A 477 -10.28 33.56 8.62
N LEU A 478 -10.37 32.25 8.38
CA LEU A 478 -9.31 31.29 8.67
C LEU A 478 -8.50 31.01 7.39
N HIS A 479 -7.28 31.55 7.33
CA HIS A 479 -6.39 31.43 6.16
C HIS A 479 -5.14 30.58 6.41
N GLU A 480 -4.83 30.32 7.69
CA GLU A 480 -3.64 29.61 8.10
C GLU A 480 -3.72 28.11 7.79
N TRP A 481 -2.55 27.48 7.68
CA TRP A 481 -2.47 26.02 7.57
C TRP A 481 -3.13 25.35 8.77
N PHE A 482 -3.87 24.26 8.50
CA PHE A 482 -4.49 23.47 9.56
C PHE A 482 -4.09 21.99 9.49
N PRO A 483 -3.99 21.33 10.66
CA PRO A 483 -3.79 19.90 10.78
C PRO A 483 -5.08 19.14 10.42
N LEU A 484 -4.93 18.03 9.71
CA LEU A 484 -6.01 17.06 9.51
C LEU A 484 -5.36 15.69 9.71
N ASP A 485 -5.81 14.96 10.72
CA ASP A 485 -5.28 13.64 11.04
C ASP A 485 -6.06 12.55 10.28
N ASN A 486 -5.38 11.45 9.99
CA ASN A 486 -5.94 10.29 9.29
C ASN A 486 -6.71 9.38 10.27
N ALA A 487 -7.89 8.87 9.96
CA ALA A 487 -8.69 9.07 8.74
C ALA A 487 -9.50 10.38 8.79
N ALA A 488 -9.71 11.03 7.65
CA ALA A 488 -10.60 12.18 7.47
C ALA A 488 -12.09 11.79 7.52
N THR A 489 -12.50 11.22 8.66
CA THR A 489 -13.90 10.86 8.98
C THR A 489 -14.82 12.08 8.96
N PRO A 490 -16.16 11.89 8.84
CA PRO A 490 -17.11 12.99 8.91
C PRO A 490 -16.97 13.88 10.16
N GLU A 491 -16.63 13.31 11.32
CA GLU A 491 -16.32 14.07 12.53
C GLU A 491 -15.19 15.10 12.29
N ARG A 492 -14.04 14.63 11.77
CA ARG A 492 -12.87 15.48 11.48
C ARG A 492 -13.14 16.50 10.37
N ILE A 493 -13.88 16.12 9.32
CA ILE A 493 -14.27 17.03 8.25
C ILE A 493 -15.15 18.15 8.84
N ARG A 494 -16.20 17.79 9.58
CA ARG A 494 -17.14 18.74 10.14
C ARG A 494 -16.47 19.74 11.07
N MET A 495 -15.60 19.25 11.96
CA MET A 495 -14.92 20.09 12.95
C MET A 495 -13.85 20.98 12.31
N ALA A 496 -13.27 20.58 11.16
CA ALA A 496 -12.32 21.40 10.43
C ALA A 496 -12.99 22.54 9.62
N CYS A 497 -14.26 22.35 9.22
CA CYS A 497 -15.12 23.38 8.62
C CYS A 497 -15.74 24.29 9.69
N ALA A 498 -14.91 25.07 10.38
CA ALA A 498 -15.37 25.96 11.45
C ALA A 498 -16.39 27.00 10.94
N ASP A 499 -17.46 27.20 11.69
CA ASP A 499 -18.56 28.12 11.36
C ASP A 499 -19.25 28.64 12.64
N ASP A 500 -20.32 29.41 12.48
CA ASP A 500 -21.07 29.95 13.63
C ASP A 500 -21.77 28.86 14.47
N PHE A 501 -21.95 27.65 13.92
CA PHE A 501 -22.50 26.51 14.65
C PHE A 501 -21.45 25.81 15.50
N THR A 502 -20.21 25.69 15.05
CA THR A 502 -19.13 25.02 15.82
C THR A 502 -18.47 25.95 16.84
N LYS A 503 -18.38 27.25 16.55
CA LYS A 503 -17.72 28.25 17.41
C LYS A 503 -18.11 28.18 18.91
N PRO A 504 -19.38 27.95 19.30
CA PRO A 504 -19.75 27.85 20.71
C PRO A 504 -19.21 26.60 21.43
N PHE A 505 -18.86 25.56 20.69
CA PHE A 505 -18.49 24.24 21.25
C PHE A 505 -16.99 23.93 21.13
N ALA A 506 -16.32 24.46 20.12
CA ALA A 506 -14.94 24.15 19.83
C ALA A 506 -14.20 25.32 19.16
N GLY A 507 -12.93 25.48 19.52
CA GLY A 507 -12.04 26.43 18.84
C GLY A 507 -11.74 26.01 17.40
N PRO A 508 -11.24 26.93 16.55
CA PRO A 508 -10.97 26.69 15.12
C PRO A 508 -9.84 25.67 14.85
N ASP A 509 -9.07 25.33 15.88
CA ASP A 509 -7.96 24.37 15.87
C ASP A 509 -8.28 23.07 16.62
N TYR A 510 -9.55 22.87 16.99
CA TYR A 510 -9.98 21.64 17.66
C TYR A 510 -9.67 20.42 16.81
N ARG A 511 -9.13 19.38 17.45
CA ARG A 511 -8.83 18.09 16.84
C ARG A 511 -9.59 16.99 17.58
N PRO A 512 -10.47 16.25 16.90
CA PRO A 512 -11.06 15.05 17.47
C PRO A 512 -9.98 14.08 17.95
N GLU A 513 -10.19 13.50 19.13
CA GLU A 513 -9.24 12.58 19.73
C GLU A 513 -9.09 11.31 18.88
N LEU A 514 -7.84 10.83 18.79
CA LEU A 514 -7.49 9.58 18.13
C LEU A 514 -7.27 8.50 19.20
N SER A 515 -7.73 7.28 18.94
CA SER A 515 -7.24 6.12 19.69
C SER A 515 -5.92 5.67 19.09
N VAL A 516 -4.79 5.93 19.77
CA VAL A 516 -3.44 5.71 19.24
C VAL A 516 -2.62 4.73 20.05
#